data_AF-A0A1X7U5I6-F1
#
_entry.id   AF-A0A1X7U5I6-F1
#
_cell.length_a   1.000
_cell.length_b   1.000
_cell.length_c   1.000
_cell.angle_alpha   90.00
_cell.angle_beta   90.00
_cell.angle_gamma   90.00
#
_symmetry.space_group_name_H-M   'P 1'
#
loop_
_entity.id
_entity.type
_entity.pdbx_description
1 polymer ?
#
loop_
_entity_poly.entity_id
_entity_poly.type
_entity_poly.pdbx_seq_one_letter_code
_entity_poly.pdbx_strand_id
1 'polypeptide(L)'
;RKRKVATNKPPKGKKRSKGRTAADPKFVKPRQRMLEYPHECFKVYSNSLFFDACREPLSLKKSVIESHMKSKKHRNEKEQLASKEKREKAIDDMLQRCDGNVHPVCESLPSTVRIF
;
A
#
# COMPACT_ATOMS: atom_id res chain seq x y z
N ARG A 1 30.20 -24.91 -59.89
CA ARG A 1 30.59 -24.81 -58.45
C ARG A 1 30.28 -23.40 -57.96
N LYS A 2 29.15 -23.16 -57.28
CA LYS A 2 28.82 -21.82 -56.73
C LYS A 2 29.62 -21.57 -55.45
N ARG A 3 30.28 -20.42 -55.35
CA ARG A 3 31.05 -20.01 -54.16
C ARG A 3 30.08 -19.50 -53.08
N LYS A 4 30.33 -19.87 -51.81
CA LYS A 4 29.56 -19.41 -50.64
C LYS A 4 29.87 -17.92 -50.44
N VAL A 5 28.85 -17.05 -50.56
CA VAL A 5 28.99 -15.63 -50.25
C VAL A 5 29.01 -15.46 -48.74
N ALA A 6 30.05 -14.82 -48.20
CA ALA A 6 30.13 -14.55 -46.77
C ALA A 6 29.07 -13.51 -46.38
N THR A 7 28.10 -13.91 -45.57
CA THR A 7 27.11 -13.00 -45.01
C THR A 7 27.73 -12.25 -43.83
N ASN A 8 27.61 -10.91 -43.82
CA ASN A 8 28.02 -10.09 -42.68
C ASN A 8 27.26 -10.58 -41.43
N LYS A 9 28.00 -11.08 -40.43
CA LYS A 9 27.40 -11.44 -39.13
C LYS A 9 26.76 -10.17 -38.55
N PRO A 10 25.48 -10.19 -38.13
CA PRO A 10 24.88 -9.01 -37.54
C PRO A 10 25.70 -8.60 -36.31
N PRO A 11 25.87 -7.29 -36.06
CA PRO A 11 26.66 -6.81 -34.93
C PRO A 11 26.10 -7.45 -33.66
N LYS A 12 26.94 -8.16 -32.90
CA LYS A 12 26.56 -8.71 -31.60
C LYS A 12 26.07 -7.55 -30.75
N GLY A 13 24.75 -7.49 -30.51
CA GLY A 13 24.13 -6.42 -29.74
C GLY A 13 24.87 -6.23 -28.41
N LYS A 14 25.32 -5.00 -28.13
CA LYS A 14 25.95 -4.67 -26.85
C LYS A 14 24.95 -5.01 -25.75
N LYS A 15 25.25 -6.02 -24.93
CA LYS A 15 24.46 -6.34 -23.74
C LYS A 15 24.50 -5.10 -22.83
N ARG A 16 23.33 -4.54 -22.50
CA ARG A 16 23.21 -3.45 -21.53
C ARG A 16 23.82 -3.96 -20.22
N SER A 17 24.85 -3.29 -19.71
CA SER A 17 25.36 -3.59 -18.38
C SER A 17 24.20 -3.39 -17.39
N LYS A 18 23.89 -4.43 -16.61
CA LYS A 18 23.03 -4.27 -15.44
C LYS A 18 23.81 -3.36 -14.49
N GLY A 19 23.37 -2.10 -14.34
CA GLY A 19 23.95 -1.18 -13.37
C GLY A 19 23.97 -1.82 -11.98
N ARG A 20 24.99 -1.49 -11.17
CA ARG A 20 25.02 -1.88 -9.74
C ARG A 20 23.92 -1.13 -9.01
N THR A 21 22.69 -1.65 -9.05
CA THR A 21 21.64 -1.23 -8.13
C THR A 21 21.88 -1.94 -6.80
N ALA A 22 21.77 -1.22 -5.68
CA ALA A 22 21.78 -1.83 -4.36
C ALA A 22 20.73 -2.96 -4.35
N ALA A 23 21.19 -4.19 -4.08
CA ALA A 23 20.32 -5.34 -4.10
C ALA A 23 19.31 -5.24 -2.95
N ASP A 24 18.05 -5.55 -3.23
CA ASP A 24 17.02 -5.65 -2.20
C ASP A 24 17.46 -6.73 -1.18
N PRO A 25 17.47 -6.44 0.14
CA PRO A 25 17.92 -7.40 1.13
C PRO A 25 17.09 -8.68 1.05
N LYS A 26 17.76 -9.83 1.15
CA LYS A 26 17.11 -11.15 0.98
C LYS A 26 16.09 -11.44 2.08
N PHE A 27 16.31 -10.88 3.28
CA PHE A 27 15.46 -11.05 4.44
C PHE A 27 15.06 -9.67 4.96
N VAL A 28 13.80 -9.30 4.70
CA VAL A 28 13.20 -8.06 5.20
C VAL A 28 11.98 -8.44 6.03
N LYS A 29 11.84 -7.86 7.21
CA LYS A 29 10.64 -8.06 8.05
C LYS A 29 9.49 -7.18 7.54
N PRO A 30 8.21 -7.60 7.62
CA PRO A 30 7.08 -6.76 7.21
C PRO A 30 7.09 -5.37 7.85
N ARG A 31 7.39 -5.29 9.15
CA ARG A 31 7.51 -4.01 9.87
C ARG A 31 8.56 -3.08 9.28
N GLN A 32 9.67 -3.61 8.78
CA GLN A 32 10.72 -2.79 8.16
C GLN A 32 10.23 -2.14 6.86
N ARG A 33 9.42 -2.86 6.06
CA ARG A 33 8.78 -2.28 4.87
C ARG A 33 7.77 -1.19 5.22
N MET A 34 7.03 -1.34 6.31
CA MET A 34 6.12 -0.27 6.76
C MET A 34 6.87 1.03 7.09
N LEU A 35 8.07 0.93 7.67
CA LEU A 35 8.93 2.08 7.94
C LEU A 35 9.49 2.71 6.66
N GLU A 36 9.76 1.91 5.63
CA GLU A 36 10.20 2.42 4.31
C GLU A 36 9.10 3.20 3.58
N TYR A 37 7.83 2.91 3.87
CA TYR A 37 6.67 3.50 3.20
C TYR A 37 5.62 4.01 4.22
N PRO A 38 5.92 5.07 4.99
CA PRO A 38 5.05 5.55 6.08
C PRO A 38 3.75 6.19 5.60
N HIS A 39 3.71 6.68 4.35
CA HIS A 39 2.53 7.32 3.75
C HIS A 39 1.54 6.34 3.11
N GLU A 40 1.80 5.05 3.28
CA GLU A 40 1.01 3.97 2.71
C GLU A 40 0.30 3.18 3.81
N CYS A 41 -0.94 2.76 3.54
CA CYS A 41 -1.81 2.10 4.51
C CYS A 41 -1.49 0.59 4.61
N PHE A 42 -0.25 0.26 4.93
CA PHE A 42 0.18 -1.12 5.16
C PHE A 42 -0.22 -1.60 6.55
N LYS A 43 -0.73 -2.83 6.63
CA LYS A 43 -0.91 -3.61 7.86
C LYS A 43 -0.09 -4.89 7.77
N VAL A 44 0.35 -5.43 8.91
CA VAL A 44 0.98 -6.76 8.93
C VAL A 44 -0.10 -7.79 9.18
N TYR A 45 -0.21 -8.77 8.28
CA TYR A 45 -1.12 -9.91 8.45
C TYR A 45 -0.35 -11.21 8.28
N SER A 46 -0.26 -12.03 9.33
CA SER A 46 0.35 -13.37 9.30
C SER A 46 1.69 -13.43 8.53
N ASN A 47 2.64 -12.55 8.87
CA ASN A 47 3.96 -12.40 8.24
C ASN A 47 3.99 -11.86 6.80
N SER A 48 2.87 -11.38 6.27
CA SER A 48 2.78 -10.69 4.98
C SER A 48 2.41 -9.21 5.16
N LEU A 49 2.67 -8.39 4.14
CA LEU A 49 2.14 -7.03 4.08
C LEU A 49 0.72 -7.11 3.53
N PHE A 50 -0.21 -6.44 4.15
CA PHE A 50 -1.57 -6.30 3.67
C PHE A 50 -1.82 -4.82 3.38
N PHE A 51 -2.38 -4.50 2.23
CA PHE A 51 -2.73 -3.12 1.91
C PHE A 51 -4.20 -2.88 2.23
N ASP A 52 -4.47 -2.02 3.21
CA ASP A 52 -5.81 -1.87 3.79
C ASP A 52 -6.83 -1.31 2.79
N ALA A 53 -6.39 -0.36 1.96
CA ALA A 53 -7.24 0.22 0.91
C ALA A 53 -7.56 -0.77 -0.21
N CYS A 54 -6.59 -1.60 -0.62
CA CYS A 54 -6.75 -2.58 -1.72
C CYS A 54 -7.33 -3.92 -1.26
N ARG A 55 -7.36 -4.16 0.06
CA ARG A 55 -7.75 -5.41 0.69
C ARG A 55 -6.99 -6.63 0.14
N GLU A 56 -5.73 -6.44 -0.23
CA GLU A 56 -4.91 -7.46 -0.86
C GLU A 56 -3.62 -7.72 -0.08
N PRO A 57 -3.21 -8.99 0.10
CA PRO A 57 -1.90 -9.32 0.59
C PRO A 57 -0.83 -9.10 -0.49
N LEU A 58 0.30 -8.54 -0.09
CA LEU A 58 1.46 -8.25 -0.92
C LEU A 58 2.72 -8.93 -0.38
N SER A 59 3.56 -9.34 -1.32
CA SER A 59 4.89 -9.88 -1.00
C SER A 59 5.82 -8.78 -0.47
N LEU A 60 6.81 -9.16 0.34
CA LEU A 60 7.81 -8.25 0.92
C LEU A 60 8.86 -7.75 -0.09
N LYS A 61 8.76 -8.12 -1.37
CA LYS A 61 9.70 -7.69 -2.41
C LYS A 61 9.47 -6.23 -2.78
N LYS A 62 10.54 -5.42 -2.75
CA LYS A 62 10.44 -3.98 -3.03
C LYS A 62 9.82 -3.68 -4.39
N SER A 63 10.25 -4.40 -5.43
CA SER A 63 9.74 -4.20 -6.79
C SER A 63 8.25 -4.47 -6.93
N VAL A 64 7.71 -5.42 -6.16
CA VAL A 64 6.28 -5.75 -6.17
C VAL A 64 5.49 -4.63 -5.49
N ILE A 65 5.99 -4.13 -4.35
CA ILE A 65 5.39 -3.00 -3.62
C ILE A 65 5.37 -1.75 -4.51
N GLU A 66 6.49 -1.39 -5.12
CA GLU A 66 6.58 -0.21 -5.99
C GLU A 66 5.68 -0.33 -7.23
N SER A 67 5.60 -1.53 -7.83
CA SER A 67 4.70 -1.76 -8.95
C SER A 67 3.24 -1.66 -8.53
N HIS A 68 2.89 -2.15 -7.34
CA HIS A 68 1.55 -2.07 -6.78
C HIS A 68 1.14 -0.62 -6.52
N MET A 69 2.02 0.18 -5.91
CA MET A 69 1.77 1.61 -5.64
C MET A 69 1.51 2.44 -6.91
N LYS A 70 2.10 2.03 -8.04
CA LYS A 70 1.88 2.65 -9.35
C LYS A 70 0.61 2.18 -10.04
N SER A 71 -0.07 1.15 -9.51
CA SER A 71 -1.30 0.63 -10.07
C SER A 71 -2.43 1.65 -9.96
N LYS A 72 -3.27 1.72 -11.00
CA LYS A 72 -4.48 2.56 -10.99
C LYS A 72 -5.45 2.14 -9.89
N LYS A 73 -5.52 0.84 -9.60
CA LYS A 73 -6.39 0.28 -8.54
C LYS A 73 -6.05 0.90 -7.19
N HIS A 74 -4.77 0.86 -6.82
CA HIS A 74 -4.24 1.45 -5.58
C HIS A 74 -4.58 2.92 -5.43
N ARG A 75 -4.36 3.71 -6.50
CA ARG A 75 -4.65 5.15 -6.49
C ARG A 75 -6.13 5.42 -6.23
N ASN A 76 -7.02 4.71 -6.92
CA ASN A 76 -8.46 4.88 -6.78
C ASN A 76 -8.94 4.48 -5.38
N GLU A 77 -8.47 3.34 -4.87
CA GLU A 77 -8.87 2.86 -3.55
C GLU A 77 -8.35 3.75 -2.43
N LYS A 78 -7.15 4.32 -2.58
CA LYS A 78 -6.60 5.31 -1.65
C LYS A 78 -7.47 6.57 -1.57
N GLU A 79 -7.93 7.08 -2.70
CA GLU A 79 -8.82 8.25 -2.75
C GLU A 79 -10.20 7.95 -2.15
N GLN A 80 -10.75 6.76 -2.43
CA GLN A 80 -12.00 6.31 -1.82
C GLN A 80 -11.88 6.14 -0.31
N LEU A 81 -10.77 5.59 0.18
CA LEU A 81 -10.54 5.41 1.61
C LEU A 81 -10.49 6.77 2.32
N ALA A 82 -9.75 7.74 1.78
CA ALA A 82 -9.70 9.09 2.34
C ALA A 82 -11.08 9.77 2.34
N SER A 83 -11.89 9.54 1.31
CA SER A 83 -13.25 10.08 1.23
C SER A 83 -14.19 9.43 2.26
N LYS A 84 -14.04 8.12 2.50
CA LYS A 84 -14.79 7.38 3.53
C LYS A 84 -14.40 7.83 4.93
N GLU A 85 -13.11 7.95 5.21
CA GLU A 85 -12.62 8.40 6.52
C GLU A 85 -13.15 9.79 6.89
N LYS A 86 -13.22 10.72 5.93
CA LYS A 86 -13.83 12.04 6.15
C LYS A 86 -15.31 11.96 6.49
N ARG A 87 -16.06 11.05 5.84
CA ARG A 87 -17.48 10.83 6.13
C ARG A 87 -17.68 10.22 7.51
N GLU A 88 -16.89 9.22 7.86
CA GLU A 88 -16.94 8.57 9.18
C GLU A 88 -16.63 9.58 10.30
N LYS A 89 -15.59 10.42 10.14
CA LYS A 89 -15.30 11.51 11.08
C LYS A 89 -16.44 12.51 11.21
N ALA A 90 -17.07 12.90 10.11
CA ALA A 90 -18.21 13.80 10.15
C ALA A 90 -19.42 13.20 10.90
N ILE A 91 -19.65 11.90 10.76
CA ILE A 91 -20.70 11.17 11.49
C ILE A 91 -20.37 11.14 12.98
N ASP A 92 -19.13 10.81 13.34
CA ASP A 92 -18.66 10.77 14.73
C ASP A 92 -18.78 12.15 15.40
N ASP A 93 -18.37 13.21 14.71
CA ASP A 93 -18.52 14.59 15.17
C ASP A 93 -20.01 14.97 15.40
N MET A 94 -20.91 14.53 14.51
CA MET A 94 -22.35 14.77 14.68
C MET A 94 -22.92 14.01 15.87
N LEU A 95 -22.55 12.74 16.05
CA LEU A 95 -22.96 11.94 17.21
C LEU A 95 -22.48 12.57 18.51
N GLN A 96 -21.22 13.02 18.56
CA GLN A 96 -20.65 13.67 19.74
C GLN A 96 -21.39 14.97 20.10
N ARG A 97 -21.79 15.77 19.09
CA ARG A 97 -22.60 16.98 19.31
C ARG A 97 -24.01 16.66 19.78
N CYS A 98 -24.64 15.63 19.23
CA CYS A 98 -25.96 15.18 19.66
C CYS A 98 -25.93 14.68 21.11
N ASP A 99 -24.93 13.87 21.48
CA ASP A 99 -24.74 13.41 22.86
C ASP A 99 -24.61 14.58 23.83
N GLY A 100 -23.78 15.58 23.51
CA GLY A 100 -23.61 16.77 24.36
C GLY A 100 -24.84 17.67 24.46
N ASN A 101 -25.71 17.69 23.44
CA ASN A 101 -26.93 18.51 23.40
C ASN A 101 -28.16 17.82 24.00
N VAL A 102 -28.27 16.50 23.86
CA VAL A 102 -29.45 15.72 24.29
C VAL A 102 -29.27 15.15 25.70
N HIS A 103 -28.03 14.84 26.11
CA HIS A 103 -27.74 14.27 27.43
C HIS A 103 -26.82 15.24 28.19
N PRO A 104 -27.36 16.12 29.08
CA PRO A 104 -26.50 16.88 29.96
C PRO A 104 -25.62 15.91 30.76
N VAL A 105 -24.36 16.32 30.97
CA VAL A 105 -23.14 15.60 31.40
C VAL A 105 -23.30 14.53 32.51
N CYS A 106 -24.46 14.44 33.18
CA CYS A 106 -24.75 13.54 34.29
C CYS A 106 -25.59 12.29 33.96
N GLU A 107 -26.19 12.16 32.77
CA GLU A 107 -27.05 10.99 32.44
C GLU A 107 -26.37 9.91 31.58
N SER A 108 -25.23 10.21 30.94
CA SER A 108 -24.60 9.27 30.02
C SER A 108 -23.44 8.51 30.67
N LEU A 109 -23.55 7.17 30.68
CA LEU A 109 -22.49 6.29 31.14
C LEU A 109 -21.22 6.48 30.27
N PRO A 110 -20.01 6.35 30.85
CA PRO A 110 -18.76 6.46 30.11
C PRO A 110 -18.72 5.45 28.95
N SER A 111 -18.08 5.83 27.85
CA SER A 111 -18.18 5.09 26.56
C SER A 111 -17.76 3.62 26.66
N THR A 112 -16.95 3.27 27.67
CA THR A 112 -16.50 1.91 27.98
C THR A 112 -17.61 0.96 28.45
N VAL A 113 -18.76 1.48 28.89
CA VAL A 113 -19.87 0.70 29.46
C VAL A 113 -21.12 0.73 28.56
N ARG A 114 -21.08 1.46 27.45
CA ARG A 114 -22.18 1.49 26.48
C ARG A 114 -22.17 0.19 25.67
N ILE A 115 -23.24 -0.61 25.80
CA ILE A 115 -23.45 -1.82 24.99
C ILE A 115 -24.06 -1.37 23.66
N PHE A 116 -23.38 -1.65 22.55
CA PHE A 116 -23.85 -1.40 21.18
C PHE A 116 -24.55 -2.61 20.61
#